data_AF-A0A3P6RM40-F1
#
_entry.id   AF-A0A3P6RM40-F1
#
_cell.length_a   1.000
_cell.length_b   1.000
_cell.length_c   1.000
_cell.angle_alpha   90.00
_cell.angle_beta   90.00
_cell.angle_gamma   90.00
#
_symmetry.space_group_name_H-M   'P 1'
#
loop_
_entity.id
_entity.type
_entity.pdbx_description
1 polymer ?
#
loop_
_entity_poly.entity_id
_entity_poly.type
_entity_poly.pdbx_seq_one_letter_code
_entity_poly.pdbx_strand_id
1 'polypeptide(L)'
;MAPDTVGIFRKNGVKSRILEVRMLCDRDAEADVFVDENRLDPGQVHDVADTLKQYLRELPEPLMTTRLSETFANIFIHVPENERSVE
;
A
#
# COMPACT_ATOMS: atom_id res chain seq x y z
N MET A 1 14.88 -9.56 -4.76
CA MET A 1 14.50 -10.18 -3.47
C MET A 1 13.05 -9.92 -3.04
N ALA A 2 12.34 -8.93 -3.61
CA ALA A 2 10.87 -8.84 -3.51
C ALA A 2 10.05 -9.94 -4.23
N PRO A 3 10.49 -10.56 -5.35
CA PRO A 3 9.64 -11.51 -6.08
C PRO A 3 9.45 -12.87 -5.37
N ASP A 4 10.29 -13.23 -4.38
CA ASP A 4 10.16 -14.48 -3.63
C ASP A 4 9.26 -14.37 -2.38
N THR A 5 8.82 -13.16 -2.03
CA THR A 5 8.00 -12.95 -0.83
C THR A 5 6.56 -13.41 -1.07
N VAL A 6 6.17 -14.48 -0.38
CA VAL A 6 4.81 -15.03 -0.47
C VAL A 6 3.81 -14.19 0.33
N GLY A 7 2.87 -13.55 -0.39
CA GLY A 7 1.69 -12.91 0.19
C GLY A 7 1.92 -11.48 0.68
N ILE A 8 2.72 -10.68 -0.05
CA ILE A 8 2.80 -9.22 0.14
C ILE A 8 1.37 -8.64 0.10
N PHE A 9 1.10 -7.63 0.93
CA PHE A 9 -0.21 -7.00 1.17
C PHE A 9 -1.29 -7.89 1.78
N ARG A 10 -1.18 -9.22 1.72
CA ARG A 10 -2.11 -10.18 2.32
C ARG A 10 -1.71 -10.60 3.74
N LYS A 11 -0.44 -10.96 3.94
CA LYS A 11 0.08 -11.26 5.29
C LYS A 11 0.37 -9.96 6.02
N ASN A 12 -0.01 -9.93 7.30
CA ASN A 12 0.24 -8.78 8.16
C ASN A 12 1.71 -8.73 8.59
N GLY A 13 2.22 -7.52 8.76
CA GLY A 13 3.49 -7.26 9.40
C GLY A 13 3.41 -7.29 10.92
N VAL A 14 4.54 -7.05 11.56
CA VAL A 14 4.68 -6.95 13.02
C VAL A 14 4.37 -5.53 13.46
N LYS A 15 3.36 -5.36 14.33
CA LYS A 15 2.84 -4.05 14.76
C LYS A 15 3.91 -3.07 15.24
N SER A 16 4.86 -3.50 16.06
CA SER A 16 5.93 -2.63 16.58
C SER A 16 6.82 -2.09 15.46
N ARG A 17 7.23 -2.96 14.53
CA ARG A 17 8.08 -2.59 13.39
C ARG A 17 7.34 -1.69 12.40
N ILE A 18 6.04 -1.90 12.21
CA ILE A 18 5.20 -1.01 11.41
C ILE A 18 5.21 0.42 12.00
N LEU A 19 5.07 0.54 13.33
CA LEU A 19 5.13 1.83 14.01
C LEU A 19 6.51 2.49 13.87
N GLU A 20 7.59 1.72 13.97
CA GLU A 20 8.96 2.20 13.75
C GLU A 20 9.15 2.75 12.33
N VAL A 21 8.73 2.00 11.31
CA VAL A 21 8.81 2.45 9.90
C VAL A 21 8.01 3.73 9.70
N ARG A 22 6.81 3.83 10.30
CA ARG A 22 5.99 5.04 10.23
C ARG A 22 6.71 6.25 10.85
N MET A 23 7.30 6.09 12.03
CA MET A 23 8.06 7.18 12.68
C MET A 23 9.26 7.63 11.86
N LEU A 24 9.89 6.73 11.08
CA LEU A 24 10.94 7.10 10.14
C LEU A 24 10.40 7.91 8.98
N CYS A 25 9.27 7.49 8.38
CA CYS A 25 8.61 8.24 7.31
C CYS A 25 8.11 9.62 7.77
N ASP A 26 7.61 9.74 8.99
CA ASP A 26 7.09 11.01 9.53
C ASP A 26 8.20 12.01 9.90
N ARG A 27 9.46 11.57 10.00
CA ARG A 27 10.58 12.42 10.41
C ARG A 27 10.98 13.42 9.33
N ASP A 28 11.05 12.98 8.08
CA ASP A 28 11.48 13.78 6.94
C ASP A 28 10.93 13.17 5.65
N ALA A 29 10.19 13.97 4.89
CA ALA A 29 9.56 13.55 3.64
C ALA A 29 10.57 13.31 2.51
N GLU A 30 11.75 13.92 2.59
CA GLU A 30 12.82 13.79 1.59
C GLU A 30 13.88 12.76 2.01
N ALA A 31 13.81 12.27 3.25
CA ALA A 31 14.74 11.26 3.72
C ALA A 31 14.42 9.92 3.08
N ASP A 32 15.45 9.32 2.49
CA ASP A 32 15.33 7.97 1.94
C ASP A 32 15.29 6.96 3.10
N VAL A 33 14.09 6.48 3.40
CA VAL A 33 13.83 5.54 4.51
C VAL A 33 14.40 4.15 4.21
N PHE A 34 14.84 3.88 2.96
CA PHE A 34 15.20 2.53 2.51
C PHE A 34 16.65 2.37 2.04
N VAL A 35 17.56 3.29 2.38
CA VAL A 35 18.99 3.23 1.99
C VAL A 35 19.93 2.83 3.12
N ASP A 36 21.07 2.25 2.73
CA ASP A 36 22.21 1.77 3.52
C ASP A 36 21.91 1.22 4.93
N GLU A 37 21.80 2.09 5.93
CA GLU A 37 21.58 1.75 7.34
C GLU A 37 20.11 1.51 7.73
N ASN A 38 19.17 1.98 6.91
CA ASN A 38 17.72 1.79 7.06
C ASN A 38 17.14 0.81 6.02
N ARG A 39 18.01 0.07 5.30
CA ARG A 39 17.54 -0.90 4.30
C ARG A 39 16.63 -1.94 4.94
N LEU A 40 15.58 -2.27 4.22
CA LEU A 40 14.65 -3.32 4.61
C LEU A 40 15.35 -4.66 4.72
N ASP A 41 15.27 -5.25 5.92
CA ASP A 41 15.48 -6.68 6.04
C ASP A 41 14.42 -7.38 5.16
N PRO A 42 14.78 -8.42 4.39
CA PRO A 42 13.83 -9.22 3.62
C PRO A 42 12.60 -9.69 4.42
N GLY A 43 12.71 -9.86 5.74
CA GLY A 43 11.63 -10.20 6.66
C GLY A 43 10.71 -9.04 7.08
N GLN A 44 10.98 -7.81 6.63
CA GLN A 44 10.21 -6.59 6.94
C GLN A 44 9.34 -6.10 5.77
N VAL A 45 9.36 -6.80 4.63
CA VAL A 45 8.51 -6.51 3.47
C VAL A 45 7.01 -6.42 3.80
N HIS A 46 6.53 -7.25 4.73
CA HIS A 46 5.13 -7.21 5.19
C HIS A 46 4.85 -5.99 6.09
N ASP A 47 5.86 -5.51 6.82
CA ASP A 47 5.74 -4.33 7.68
C ASP A 47 5.58 -3.09 6.81
N VAL A 48 6.41 -2.92 5.77
CA VAL A 48 6.28 -1.81 4.81
C VAL A 48 4.97 -1.85 4.05
N ALA A 49 4.55 -3.04 3.62
CA ALA A 49 3.26 -3.20 2.96
C ALA A 49 2.10 -2.76 3.87
N ASP A 50 2.17 -3.07 5.17
CA ASP A 50 1.18 -2.62 6.16
C ASP A 50 1.28 -1.12 6.45
N THR A 51 2.48 -0.54 6.51
CA THR A 51 2.66 0.93 6.66
C THR A 51 1.99 1.66 5.50
N LEU A 52 2.22 1.22 4.25
CA LEU A 52 1.59 1.82 3.07
C LEU A 52 0.06 1.67 3.10
N LYS A 53 -0.45 0.49 3.48
CA LYS A 53 -1.91 0.28 3.63
C LYS A 53 -2.52 1.20 4.69
N GLN A 54 -1.82 1.41 5.81
CA GLN A 54 -2.28 2.32 6.86
C GLN A 54 -2.28 3.77 6.37
N TYR A 55 -1.20 4.22 5.74
CA TYR A 55 -1.10 5.57 5.16
C TYR A 55 -2.29 5.86 4.23
N LEU A 56 -2.56 4.98 3.26
CA LEU A 56 -3.67 5.16 2.31
C LEU A 56 -5.05 5.14 2.97
N ARG A 57 -5.21 4.40 4.08
CA ARG A 57 -6.47 4.31 4.83
C ARG A 57 -6.71 5.55 5.70
N GLU A 58 -5.64 6.15 6.20
CA GLU A 58 -5.67 7.28 7.11
C GLU A 58 -5.71 8.64 6.41
N LEU A 59 -5.66 8.66 5.07
CA LEU A 59 -5.84 9.88 4.30
C LEU A 59 -7.16 10.59 4.68
N PRO A 60 -7.19 11.94 4.75
CA PRO A 60 -8.42 12.68 5.05
C PRO A 60 -9.56 12.40 4.08
N GLU A 61 -9.23 12.06 2.84
CA GLU A 61 -10.15 11.58 1.81
C GLU A 61 -9.60 10.26 1.24
N PRO A 62 -10.45 9.26 0.93
CA PRO A 62 -9.99 8.03 0.31
C PRO A 62 -9.24 8.31 -1.00
N LEU A 63 -8.23 7.49 -1.30
CA LEU A 63 -7.45 7.59 -2.54
C LEU A 63 -8.36 7.62 -3.78
N MET A 64 -9.38 6.77 -3.80
CA MET A 64 -10.49 6.86 -4.75
C MET A 64 -11.52 7.86 -4.19
N THR A 65 -11.30 9.14 -4.50
CA THR A 65 -12.07 10.27 -3.95
C THR A 65 -13.58 10.05 -4.02
N THR A 66 -14.30 10.46 -2.98
CA THR A 66 -15.75 10.22 -2.86
C THR A 66 -16.52 10.89 -3.99
N ARG A 67 -16.04 12.04 -4.47
CA ARG A 67 -16.63 12.77 -5.61
C ARG A 67 -16.68 11.93 -6.89
N LEU A 68 -15.72 11.02 -7.07
CA LEU A 68 -15.62 10.15 -8.24
C LEU A 68 -16.25 8.77 -8.00
N SER A 69 -16.83 8.51 -6.81
CA SER A 69 -17.36 7.20 -6.45
C SER A 69 -18.39 6.66 -7.46
N GLU A 70 -19.36 7.49 -7.86
CA GLU A 70 -20.34 7.10 -8.88
C GLU A 70 -19.68 6.85 -10.24
N THR A 71 -18.67 7.65 -10.60
CA THR A 71 -17.91 7.45 -11.83
C THR A 71 -17.20 6.09 -11.79
N PHE A 72 -16.52 5.76 -10.69
CA PHE A 72 -15.84 4.48 -10.51
C PHE A 72 -16.80 3.29 -10.52
N ALA A 73 -17.96 3.40 -9.86
CA ALA A 73 -18.98 2.35 -9.87
C ALA A 73 -19.55 2.09 -11.27
N ASN A 74 -19.67 3.15 -12.09
CA ASN A 74 -20.24 3.07 -13.43
C ASN A 74 -19.22 2.67 -14.50
N ILE A 75 -17.91 2.58 -14.20
CA ILE A 75 -16.90 2.10 -15.17
C ILE A 75 -17.33 0.76 -15.75
N PHE A 76 -17.75 -0.17 -14.91
CA PHE A 76 -18.16 -1.51 -15.35
C PHE A 76 -19.32 -1.48 -16.35
N ILE A 77 -20.23 -0.50 -16.24
CA ILE A 77 -21.36 -0.33 -17.15
C ILE A 77 -20.90 0.04 -18.56
N HIS A 78 -19.77 0.76 -18.68
CA HIS A 78 -19.19 1.18 -19.95
C HIS A 78 -18.18 0.18 -20.53
N VAL A 79 -17.70 -0.79 -19.75
CA VAL A 79 -16.88 -1.90 -20.27
C VAL A 79 -17.79 -2.85 -21.07
N PRO A 80 -17.50 -3.15 -22.34
CA PRO A 80 -18.22 -4.15 -23.13
C PRO A 80 -18.26 -5.51 -22.43
N GLU A 81 -19.37 -6.27 -22.51
CA GLU A 81 -19.52 -7.54 -21.78
C GLU A 81 -18.43 -8.56 -22.07
N ASN A 82 -17.89 -8.57 -23.30
CA ASN A 82 -16.78 -9.41 -23.74
C ASN A 82 -15.44 -9.07 -23.07
N GLU A 83 -15.32 -7.91 -22.43
CA GLU A 83 -14.11 -7.42 -21.74
C GLU A 83 -14.27 -7.42 -20.21
N ARG A 84 -15.45 -7.79 -19.69
CA ARG A 84 -15.75 -7.85 -18.24
C ARG A 84 -15.24 -9.12 -17.55
N SER A 85 -14.63 -10.04 -18.29
CA SER A 85 -14.13 -11.31 -17.74
C SER A 85 -12.77 -11.08 -17.08
N VAL A 86 -12.71 -11.37 -15.77
CA VAL A 86 -11.46 -11.57 -15.05
C VAL A 86 -11.10 -13.04 -15.20
N GLU A 87 -10.11 -13.37 -16.03
CA GLU A 87 -9.37 -14.63 -15.90
C GLU A 87 -8.54 -14.65 -14.62
#